data_AF-A0A9D4JS32-F1
#
_entry.id   AF-A0A9D4JS32-F1
#
_cell.length_a   1.000
_cell.length_b   1.000
_cell.length_c   1.000
_cell.angle_alpha   90.00
_cell.angle_beta   90.00
_cell.angle_gamma   90.00
#
_symmetry.space_group_name_H-M   'P 1'
#
loop_
_entity.id
_entity.type
_entity.pdbx_description
1 polymer ?
#
loop_
_entity_poly.entity_id
_entity_poly.type
_entity_poly.pdbx_seq_one_letter_code
_entity_poly.pdbx_strand_id
1 'polypeptide(L)' 'MYGSLLVPVVIDKLPADIRKNLSRVNENKDWTLQDLRRAINKKINNLEIGSGRFNTIPEAEAHNPTALLHTSTRGKGFKR' A
#
# COMPACT_ATOMS: atom_id res chain seq x y z
N MET A 1 -28.03 -15.68 -1.60
CA MET A 1 -28.63 -14.53 -2.31
C MET A 1 -28.91 -13.32 -1.40
N TYR A 2 -28.12 -13.08 -0.34
CA TYR A 2 -28.28 -11.87 0.52
C TYR A 2 -27.14 -10.85 0.33
N GLY A 3 -25.98 -11.32 -0.12
CA GLY A 3 -24.79 -10.47 -0.32
C GLY A 3 -24.95 -9.38 -1.37
N SER A 4 -25.74 -9.61 -2.42
CA SER A 4 -25.99 -8.64 -3.49
C SER A 4 -26.75 -7.39 -3.04
N LEU A 5 -27.58 -7.51 -1.99
CA LEU A 5 -28.28 -6.36 -1.39
C LEU A 5 -27.43 -5.63 -0.35
N LEU A 6 -26.53 -6.35 0.33
CA LEU A 6 -25.66 -5.77 1.35
C LEU A 6 -24.53 -4.92 0.74
N VAL A 7 -24.01 -5.32 -0.42
CA VAL A 7 -22.92 -4.61 -1.11
C VAL A 7 -23.23 -3.13 -1.33
N PRO A 8 -24.36 -2.73 -1.97
CA PRO A 8 -24.66 -1.31 -2.17
C PRO A 8 -24.89 -0.55 -0.86
N VAL A 9 -25.53 -1.18 0.15
CA VAL A 9 -25.75 -0.57 1.47
C VAL A 9 -24.43 -0.28 2.18
N VAL A 10 -23.50 -1.23 2.15
CA VAL A 10 -22.17 -1.06 2.75
C VAL A 10 -21.38 0.01 2.00
N ILE A 11 -21.40 0.00 0.66
CA ILE A 11 -20.72 1.02 -0.15
C ILE A 11 -21.23 2.42 0.19
N ASP A 12 -22.55 2.60 0.34
CA ASP A 12 -23.15 3.90 0.66
C ASP A 12 -22.74 4.44 2.04
N LYS A 13 -22.49 3.53 3.00
CA LYS A 13 -21.99 3.89 4.35
C LYS A 13 -20.50 4.22 4.39
N LEU A 14 -19.75 4.01 3.31
CA LEU A 14 -18.32 4.31 3.29
C LEU A 14 -18.04 5.80 2.99
N PRO A 15 -16.97 6.38 3.59
CA PRO A 15 -16.49 7.71 3.23
C PRO A 15 -16.23 7.86 1.72
N ALA A 16 -16.40 9.09 1.20
CA ALA A 16 -16.26 9.40 -0.22
C ALA A 16 -14.90 8.95 -0.81
N ASP A 17 -13.82 9.12 -0.07
CA ASP A 17 -12.47 8.71 -0.50
C ASP A 17 -12.31 7.20 -0.65
N ILE A 18 -13.01 6.42 0.19
CA ILE A 18 -13.01 4.96 0.11
C ILE A 18 -13.85 4.53 -1.09
N ARG A 19 -15.04 5.11 -1.28
CA ARG A 19 -15.91 4.85 -2.44
C ARG A 19 -15.16 5.09 -3.76
N LYS A 20 -14.48 6.23 -3.90
CA LYS A 20 -13.69 6.57 -5.11
C LYS A 20 -12.57 5.55 -5.38
N ASN A 21 -11.89 5.08 -4.33
CA ASN A 21 -10.87 4.05 -4.48
C ASN A 21 -11.46 2.69 -4.87
N LEU A 22 -12.62 2.33 -4.33
CA LEU A 22 -13.32 1.09 -4.68
C LEU A 22 -13.79 1.12 -6.14
N SER A 23 -14.39 2.22 -6.60
CA SER A 23 -14.80 2.39 -7.99
C SER A 23 -13.62 2.22 -8.97
N ARG A 24 -12.42 2.67 -8.59
CA ARG A 24 -11.20 2.52 -9.40
C ARG A 24 -10.67 1.09 -9.46
N VAL A 25 -10.92 0.28 -8.42
CA VAL A 25 -10.40 -1.10 -8.34
C VAL A 25 -11.22 -2.06 -9.19
N ASN A 26 -12.49 -1.76 -9.45
CA ASN A 26 -13.40 -2.69 -10.09
C ASN A 26 -14.36 -1.92 -11.01
N GLU A 27 -13.83 -1.52 -12.16
CA GLU A 27 -14.50 -0.61 -13.12
C GLU A 27 -15.66 -1.29 -13.88
N ASN A 28 -15.84 -2.61 -13.79
CA ASN A 28 -16.77 -3.34 -14.67
C ASN A 28 -17.35 -4.67 -14.12
N LYS A 29 -17.30 -4.93 -12.81
CA LYS A 29 -17.81 -6.19 -12.25
C LYS A 29 -18.69 -5.98 -11.03
N ASP A 30 -19.79 -6.74 -10.95
CA ASP A 30 -20.59 -6.84 -9.73
C ASP A 30 -19.70 -7.23 -8.56
N TRP A 31 -19.74 -6.43 -7.51
CA TRP A 31 -18.98 -6.70 -6.29
C TRP A 31 -19.64 -7.86 -5.54
N THR A 32 -18.86 -8.88 -5.20
CA THR A 32 -19.27 -9.82 -4.17
C THR A 32 -18.99 -9.23 -2.79
N LEU A 33 -19.69 -9.71 -1.78
CA LEU A 33 -19.44 -9.30 -0.38
C LEU A 33 -17.99 -9.61 0.06
N GLN A 34 -17.41 -10.69 -0.48
CA GLN A 34 -16.02 -11.08 -0.18
C GLN A 34 -15.03 -10.10 -0.81
N ASP A 35 -15.26 -9.70 -2.07
CA ASP A 35 -14.44 -8.69 -2.73
C ASP A 35 -14.50 -7.37 -1.96
N LEU A 36 -15.70 -6.96 -1.54
CA LEU A 36 -15.92 -5.72 -0.79
C LEU A 36 -15.16 -5.73 0.53
N ARG A 37 -15.29 -6.82 1.30
CA ARG A 37 -14.55 -7.02 2.55
C ARG A 37 -13.04 -6.94 2.33
N ARG A 38 -12.53 -7.62 1.29
CA ARG A 38 -11.09 -7.64 0.98
C ARG A 38 -10.56 -6.26 0.60
N ALA A 39 -11.32 -5.50 -0.20
CA ALA A 39 -10.90 -4.17 -0.62
C ALA A 39 -10.92 -3.15 0.53
N ILE A 40 -11.93 -3.22 1.41
CA ILE A 40 -11.98 -2.40 2.64
C ILE A 40 -10.79 -2.73 3.54
N ASN A 41 -10.52 -4.01 3.81
CA ASN A 41 -9.38 -4.43 4.63
C ASN A 41 -8.04 -3.99 4.03
N LYS A 42 -7.88 -4.08 2.71
CA LYS A 42 -6.69 -3.58 2.02
C LYS A 42 -6.53 -2.08 2.22
N LYS A 43 -7.63 -1.30 2.19
CA LYS A 43 -7.58 0.14 2.43
C LYS A 43 -7.20 0.46 3.88
N ILE A 44 -7.75 -0.27 4.85
CA ILE A 44 -7.39 -0.14 6.28
C ILE A 44 -5.89 -0.40 6.46
N ASN A 45 -5.39 -1.54 5.98
CA ASN A 45 -3.97 -1.89 6.09
C ASN A 45 -3.06 -0.85 5.40
N ASN A 46 -3.45 -0.33 4.24
CA ASN A 46 -2.67 0.72 3.57
C ASN A 46 -2.66 2.04 4.35
N LEU A 47 -3.76 2.38 5.05
CA LEU A 47 -3.80 3.55 5.93
C LEU A 47 -2.92 3.35 7.15
N GLU A 48 -2.91 2.15 7.74
CA GLU A 48 -2.06 1.81 8.89
C GLU A 48 -0.57 1.83 8.53
N ILE A 49 -0.19 1.30 7.36
CA ILE A 49 1.18 1.34 6.84
C ILE A 49 1.61 2.77 6.50
N GLY A 50 0.72 3.58 5.91
CA GLY A 50 0.98 5.00 5.62
C GLY A 50 1.07 5.88 6.86
N SER A 51 0.41 5.49 7.96
CA SER A 51 0.48 6.18 9.26
C SER A 51 1.68 5.78 10.12
N GLY A 52 2.62 4.98 9.62
CA GLY A 52 3.90 4.72 10.30
C GLY A 52 3.74 3.97 11.63
N ARG A 53 2.71 3.15 11.77
CA ARG A 53 2.54 2.30 12.96
C ARG A 53 2.98 0.88 12.65
N PHE A 54 4.26 0.75 12.29
CA PHE A 54 4.94 -0.54 12.33
C PHE A 54 5.10 -0.88 13.82
N ASN A 55 4.26 -1.76 14.34
CA ASN A 55 4.66 -2.55 15.50
C ASN A 55 5.75 -3.50 15.01
N THR A 56 6.98 -3.00 15.02
CA THR A 56 8.21 -3.76 14.84
C THR A 56 8.25 -4.87 15.88
N ILE A 57 7.97 -6.09 15.46
CA ILE A 57 8.59 -7.26 16.07
C ILE A 57 9.96 -7.33 15.39
N PRO A 58 11.10 -7.10 16.08
CA PRO A 58 12.40 -7.26 15.47
C PRO A 58 12.65 -8.76 15.30
N GLU A 59 12.35 -9.27 14.11
CA GLU A 59 12.83 -10.57 13.66
C GLU A 59 14.33 -10.45 13.38
N ALA A 60 15.11 -11.03 14.29
CA ALA A 60 16.56 -11.11 14.22
C ALA A 60 16.97 -12.04 13.09
N GLU A 61 17.01 -11.56 11.85
CA GLU A 61 17.56 -12.32 10.72
C GLU A 61 18.51 -11.42 9.93
N ALA A 62 19.79 -11.63 10.22
CA ALA A 62 20.94 -10.91 9.71
C ALA A 62 21.11 -11.10 8.20
N HIS A 63 20.92 -10.03 7.41
CA HIS A 63 21.45 -9.97 6.05
C HIS A 63 21.97 -8.55 5.76
N ASN A 64 23.22 -8.31 6.17
CA ASN A 64 24.07 -7.28 5.57
C ASN A 64 24.47 -7.76 4.17
N PRO A 65 24.35 -6.90 3.16
CA PRO A 65 25.59 -6.49 2.52
C PRO A 65 25.71 -4.96 2.47
N THR A 66 26.59 -4.46 3.33
CA THR A 66 27.22 -3.13 3.20
C THR A 66 27.95 -3.06 1.86
N ALA A 67 27.47 -2.24 0.93
CA ALA A 67 28.23 -1.86 -0.26
C ALA A 67 28.92 -0.51 0.00
N LEU A 68 30.24 -0.55 0.18
CA LEU A 68 31.09 0.64 0.35
C LEU A 68 31.50 1.15 -1.05
N LEU A 69 30.94 2.28 -1.51
CA LEU A 69 31.32 2.88 -2.79
C LEU A 69 32.50 3.85 -2.60
N HIS A 70 33.70 3.44 -3.02
CA HIS A 70 34.85 4.33 -3.18
C HIS A 70 34.98 4.75 -4.66
N THR A 71 34.69 6.01 -4.98
CA THR A 71 35.05 6.59 -6.29
C THR A 71 36.26 7.49 -6.14
N SER A 72 37.42 7.04 -6.62
CA SER A 72 38.63 7.87 -6.77
C SER A 72 38.49 8.76 -8.01
N THR A 73 38.26 10.05 -7.82
CA THR A 73 38.28 11.03 -8.91
C THR A 73 39.71 11.51 -9.15
N ARG A 74 40.38 10.96 -10.17
CA ARG A 74 41.69 11.45 -10.65
C ARG A 74 41.51 12.72 -11.47
N GLY A 75 41.55 13.88 -10.82
CA GLY A 75 41.64 15.20 -11.47
C GLY A 75 43.07 15.47 -11.93
N LYS A 76 43.33 15.34 -13.24
CA LYS A 76 44.55 15.78 -13.91
C LYS A 76 44.34 17.24 -14.34
N GLY A 77 45.20 18.17 -13.91
CA GLY A 77 45.48 19.41 -14.63
C GLY A 77 45.23 20.75 -13.89
N PHE A 78 46.15 21.67 -14.18
CA PHE A 78 46.14 23.15 -14.03
C PHE A 78 46.71 23.83 -12.76
N LYS A 79 47.97 24.28 -12.88
CA LYS A 79 48.46 25.64 -12.50
C LYS A 79 49.47 26.05 -13.58
N ARG A 80 49.13 27.03 -14.43
CA ARG A 80 49.46 28.46 -14.36
C ARG A 80 50.95 28.72 -14.25
#